data_AF-A0A2E3RII8-F1
#
_entry.id   AF-A0A2E3RII8-F1
#
_cell.length_a   1.000
_cell.length_b   1.000
_cell.length_c   1.000
_cell.angle_alpha   90.00
_cell.angle_beta   90.00
_cell.angle_gamma   90.00
#
_symmetry.space_group_name_H-M   'P 1'
#
loop_
_entity.id
_entity.type
_entity.pdbx_description
1 polymer ?
#
loop_
_entity_poly.entity_id
_entity_poly.type
_entity_poly.pdbx_seq_one_letter_code
_entity_poly.pdbx_strand_id
1 'polypeptide(L)'
;MLAMISNHLKVYHGPQTQTADLDTGHADSTISVPLGQIFPLLAEAVQSNRAWLQDFSDDDVTISSDLYEVILAYQHFRRPSA
;
A
#
# COMPACT_ATOMS: atom_id res chain seq x y z
N MET A 1 -8.19 43.59 -2.18
CA MET A 1 -8.28 42.69 -3.35
C MET A 1 -7.20 41.63 -3.20
N LEU A 2 -7.54 40.42 -2.73
CA LEU A 2 -6.58 39.33 -2.50
C LEU A 2 -6.79 38.29 -3.61
N ALA A 3 -5.80 38.11 -4.48
CA ALA A 3 -5.85 37.12 -5.55
C ALA A 3 -5.75 35.72 -4.95
N MET A 4 -6.77 34.89 -5.17
CA MET A 4 -6.74 33.48 -4.78
C MET A 4 -5.82 32.72 -5.73
N ILE A 5 -4.73 32.18 -5.18
CA ILE A 5 -3.79 31.30 -5.89
C ILE A 5 -4.47 29.93 -6.05
N SER A 6 -5.07 29.71 -7.22
CA SER A 6 -5.63 28.41 -7.61
C SER A 6 -4.49 27.44 -7.93
N ASN A 7 -4.22 26.53 -7.00
CA ASN A 7 -3.31 25.41 -7.21
C ASN A 7 -3.93 24.45 -8.24
N HIS A 8 -3.39 24.43 -9.45
CA HIS A 8 -3.87 23.57 -10.53
C HIS A 8 -2.90 22.39 -10.69
N LEU A 9 -3.24 21.25 -10.07
CA LEU A 9 -2.53 20.01 -10.36
C LEU A 9 -2.80 19.61 -11.82
N LYS A 10 -1.73 19.47 -12.60
CA LYS A 10 -1.79 18.89 -13.94
C LYS A 10 -1.67 17.38 -13.81
N VAL A 11 -2.75 16.66 -14.11
CA VAL A 11 -2.75 15.20 -14.17
C VAL A 11 -1.96 14.77 -15.42
N TYR A 12 -0.86 14.04 -15.22
CA TYR A 12 -0.12 13.44 -16.32
C TYR A 12 -0.79 12.13 -16.70
N HIS A 13 -1.38 12.09 -17.90
CA HIS A 13 -1.85 10.86 -18.51
C HIS A 13 -0.69 10.28 -19.33
N GLY A 14 -0.04 9.22 -18.82
CA GLY A 14 0.98 8.48 -19.55
C GLY A 14 0.43 7.86 -20.84
N PRO A 15 1.30 7.42 -21.77
CA PRO A 15 0.87 6.90 -23.07
C PRO A 15 -0.12 5.75 -22.88
N GLN A 16 -1.32 5.93 -23.44
CA GLN A 16 -2.39 4.93 -23.40
C GLN A 16 -1.94 3.72 -24.23
N THR A 17 -1.47 2.68 -23.55
CA THR A 17 -1.43 1.34 -24.13
C THR A 17 -2.87 0.95 -24.43
N GLN A 18 -3.19 0.94 -25.73
CA GLN A 18 -4.45 0.45 -26.25
C GLN A 18 -4.62 -1.01 -25.82
N THR A 19 -5.39 -1.22 -24.77
CA THR A 19 -5.79 -2.53 -24.28
C THR A 19 -7.31 -2.54 -24.31
N ALA A 20 -7.84 -3.51 -25.04
CA ALA A 20 -9.23 -3.65 -25.42
C ALA A 20 -10.20 -3.52 -24.23
N ASP A 21 -11.23 -2.70 -24.43
CA ASP A 21 -12.64 -2.98 -24.16
C ASP A 21 -13.01 -3.99 -23.04
N LEU A 22 -13.73 -3.44 -22.05
CA LEU A 22 -14.78 -4.03 -21.19
C LEU A 22 -14.34 -4.88 -19.98
N ASP A 23 -14.21 -4.22 -18.82
CA ASP A 23 -15.05 -4.58 -17.66
C ASP A 23 -15.16 -3.38 -16.70
N THR A 24 -16.38 -3.05 -16.28
CA THR A 24 -16.65 -2.06 -15.23
C THR A 24 -16.93 -2.76 -13.89
N GLY A 25 -16.51 -4.01 -13.76
CA GLY A 25 -16.30 -4.66 -12.47
C GLY A 25 -15.06 -4.09 -11.80
N HIS A 26 -15.18 -3.69 -10.53
CA HIS A 26 -14.03 -3.59 -9.64
C HIS A 26 -13.49 -5.00 -9.44
N ALA A 27 -12.86 -5.58 -10.46
CA ALA A 27 -12.07 -6.77 -10.28
C ALA A 27 -10.90 -6.33 -9.41
N ASP A 28 -10.90 -6.78 -8.15
CA ASP A 28 -9.84 -6.57 -7.17
C ASP A 28 -8.53 -7.07 -7.75
N SER A 29 -7.86 -6.19 -8.50
CA SER A 29 -6.65 -6.51 -9.25
C SER A 29 -5.50 -6.53 -8.27
N THR A 30 -5.29 -7.69 -7.67
CA THR A 30 -4.17 -7.91 -6.75
C THR A 30 -2.86 -7.96 -7.55
N ILE A 31 -1.88 -7.17 -7.12
CA ILE A 31 -0.54 -7.15 -7.71
C ILE A 31 0.41 -7.87 -6.74
N SER A 32 1.06 -8.93 -7.21
CA SER A 32 2.10 -9.62 -6.43
C SER A 32 3.45 -8.94 -6.64
N VAL A 33 4.05 -8.48 -5.54
CA VAL A 33 5.38 -7.85 -5.53
C VAL A 33 6.27 -8.55 -4.49
N PRO A 34 7.59 -8.62 -4.71
CA PRO A 34 8.49 -9.19 -3.72
C PRO A 34 8.41 -8.41 -2.40
N LEU A 35 8.33 -9.12 -1.27
CA LEU A 35 8.24 -8.49 0.04
C LEU A 35 9.41 -7.53 0.32
N GLY A 36 10.62 -7.89 -0.14
CA GLY A 36 11.81 -7.04 -0.01
C GLY A 36 11.73 -5.70 -0.76
N GLN A 37 10.82 -5.55 -1.73
CA GLN A 37 10.56 -4.29 -2.42
C GLN A 37 9.57 -3.40 -1.65
N ILE A 38 8.51 -4.00 -1.09
CA ILE A 38 7.45 -3.25 -0.42
C ILE A 38 7.76 -2.92 1.05
N PHE A 39 8.44 -3.81 1.77
CA PHE A 39 8.66 -3.68 3.21
C PHE A 39 9.46 -2.41 3.60
N PRO A 40 10.53 -2.02 2.88
CA PRO A 40 11.23 -0.76 3.17
C PRO A 40 10.36 0.48 2.97
N LEU A 41 9.46 0.47 1.98
CA LEU A 41 8.55 1.58 1.68
C LEU A 41 7.48 1.73 2.78
N LEU A 42 6.91 0.60 3.24
CA LEU A 42 5.97 0.60 4.35
C LEU A 42 6.65 1.04 5.67
N ALA A 43 7.87 0.55 5.93
CA ALA A 43 8.63 0.95 7.10
C ALA A 43 8.92 2.47 7.12
N GLU A 44 9.30 3.04 5.98
CA GLU A 44 9.47 4.49 5.83
C GLU A 44 8.17 5.24 6.05
N ALA A 45 7.06 4.77 5.47
CA ALA A 45 5.76 5.40 5.61
C ALA A 45 5.28 5.45 7.07
N VAL A 46 5.50 4.37 7.84
CA VAL A 46 5.26 4.32 9.28
C VAL A 46 6.15 5.32 10.03
N GLN A 47 7.46 5.31 9.75
CA GLN A 47 8.42 6.16 10.44
C GLN A 47 8.18 7.66 10.17
N SER A 48 7.71 7.98 8.97
CA SER A 48 7.36 9.32 8.52
C SER A 48 5.89 9.71 8.78
N ASN A 49 5.13 8.86 9.47
CA ASN A 49 3.72 9.05 9.81
C ASN A 49 2.85 9.48 8.60
N ARG A 50 3.02 8.80 7.46
CA ARG A 50 2.27 9.08 6.23
C ARG A 50 0.80 8.72 6.42
N ALA A 51 -0.10 9.65 6.09
CA ALA A 51 -1.54 9.47 6.28
C ALA A 51 -2.14 8.34 5.43
N TRP A 52 -1.64 8.13 4.21
CA TRP A 52 -2.20 7.15 3.28
C TRP A 52 -2.20 5.72 3.83
N LEU A 53 -1.28 5.36 4.73
CA LEU A 53 -1.21 3.99 5.25
C LEU A 53 -2.42 3.65 6.14
N GLN A 54 -3.05 4.65 6.76
CA GLN A 54 -4.27 4.46 7.55
C GLN A 54 -5.46 4.06 6.68
N ASP A 55 -5.47 4.51 5.42
CA ASP A 55 -6.55 4.19 4.46
C ASP A 55 -6.61 2.69 4.12
N PHE A 56 -5.54 1.93 4.44
CA PHE A 56 -5.43 0.48 4.22
C PHE A 56 -5.39 -0.32 5.53
N SER A 57 -5.80 0.27 6.66
CA SER A 57 -5.66 -0.37 7.99
C SER A 57 -6.59 -1.57 8.19
N ASP A 58 -7.72 -1.62 7.48
CA ASP A 58 -8.70 -2.70 7.51
C ASP A 58 -8.51 -3.71 6.35
N ASP A 59 -7.49 -3.52 5.50
CA ASP A 59 -7.24 -4.36 4.33
C ASP A 59 -6.47 -5.63 4.69
N ASP A 60 -6.89 -6.76 4.13
CA ASP A 60 -6.19 -8.04 4.29
C ASP A 60 -4.94 -8.12 3.40
N VAL A 61 -3.83 -8.56 3.98
CA VAL A 61 -2.59 -8.84 3.24
C VAL A 61 -2.37 -10.35 3.13
N THR A 62 -2.29 -10.84 1.89
CA THR A 62 -1.96 -12.25 1.63
C THR A 62 -0.45 -12.48 1.65
N ILE A 63 0.01 -13.39 2.52
CA ILE A 63 1.41 -13.81 2.63
C ILE A 63 1.51 -15.34 2.57
N SER A 64 2.73 -15.87 2.35
CA SER A 64 2.95 -17.31 2.44
C SER A 64 2.77 -17.80 3.88
N SER A 65 2.33 -19.05 4.03
CA SER A 65 2.17 -19.69 5.34
C SER A 65 3.47 -19.69 6.15
N ASP A 66 4.60 -19.93 5.49
CA ASP A 66 5.92 -19.94 6.15
C ASP A 66 6.26 -18.58 6.78
N LEU A 67 6.00 -17.48 6.06
CA LEU A 67 6.22 -16.14 6.59
C LEU A 67 5.26 -15.82 7.75
N TYR A 68 4.01 -16.25 7.65
CA TYR A 68 3.04 -16.07 8.72
C TYR A 68 3.49 -16.73 10.03
N GLU A 69 3.96 -17.98 9.97
CA GLU A 69 4.49 -18.71 11.13
C GLU A 69 5.69 -17.98 11.76
N VAL A 70 6.62 -17.48 10.94
CA VAL A 70 7.77 -16.71 11.43
C VAL A 70 7.33 -15.42 12.14
N ILE A 71 6.34 -14.70 11.60
CA ILE A 71 5.80 -13.48 12.23
C ILE A 71 5.12 -13.81 13.56
N LEU A 72 4.32 -14.87 13.62
CA LEU A 72 3.67 -15.32 14.86
C LEU A 72 4.70 -15.65 15.95
N ALA A 73 5.74 -16.43 15.59
CA ALA A 73 6.83 -16.74 16.51
C ALA A 73 7.52 -15.46 17.00
N TYR A 74 7.86 -14.54 16.09
CA TYR A 74 8.50 -13.27 16.42
C TYR A 74 7.66 -12.41 17.38
N GLN A 75 6.34 -12.34 17.18
CA GLN A 75 5.42 -11.61 18.07
C GLN A 75 5.38 -12.23 19.47
N HIS A 76 5.41 -13.56 19.57
CA HIS A 76 5.42 -14.25 20.85
C HIS A 76 6.66 -13.90 21.68
N PHE A 77 7.84 -13.85 21.06
CA PHE A 77 9.10 -13.47 21.73
C PHE A 77 9.18 -11.98 22.09
N ARG A 78 8.42 -11.13 21.40
CA ARG A 78 8.40 -9.68 21.64
C ARG A 78 7.52 -9.25 22.82
N ARG A 79 6.61 -10.11 23.29
CA ARG A 79 5.82 -9.83 24.50
C ARG A 79 6.68 -10.18 25.72
N PRO A 80 7.10 -9.22 26.56
CA PRO A 80 7.73 -9.56 27.82
C PRO A 80 6.76 -10.44 28.59
N SER A 81 7.22 -11.61 29.03
CA SER A 81 6.48 -12.47 29.93
C SER A 81 6.11 -11.63 31.16
N ALA A 82 4.82 -11.43 31.39
CA ALA A 82 4.29 -10.76 32.57
C ALA A 82 4.58 -11.57 33.84
#